data_AF-A0A348T0V5-F1
#
_entry.id   AF-A0A348T0V5-F1
#
_cell.length_a   1.000
_cell.length_b   1.000
_cell.length_c   1.000
_cell.angle_alpha   90.00
_cell.angle_beta   90.00
_cell.angle_gamma   90.00
#
_symmetry.space_group_name_H-M   'P 1'
#
loop_
_entity.id
_entity.type
_entity.pdbx_description
1 polymer ?
#
loop_
_entity_poly.entity_id
_entity_poly.type
_entity_poly.pdbx_seq_one_letter_code
_entity_poly.pdbx_strand_id
1 'polypeptide(L)'
;MRQLKRTVKIGNITIGGTNPIAVQTMLNVPVKDIAGNVEQAKRVAKAGCQIVRVTVPTPADAAVVSAIKEAVDIPVVADIHFDYRAALAAIDAGADKIRINPGNIGDDDRVKAVADACNAKNIPIRIGVNGGSLEKHILARYGAPVPEAMVESAMYHVRLLEKHDFNNIVISIKSSNVPRMMAAYRLLASQTDYPLHVGVTEAGGNRMGLIKSGMGIGGLLLEGIGDTLRVSLTGDPEDEVYAGYDILRAVGYAVAGPEIISCPTCGRTQYPMIEIANEVERRLKEEGFKKPVKIAIMGCIVNGPGEASDADIGIAGGKDCAVLFEHGEKIRTLKGDIVSQFIEEIHKL
;
A
#
# COMPACT_ATOMS: atom_id res chain seq x y z
N MET A 1 -5.84 -10.97 15.27
CA MET A 1 -6.94 -10.00 15.49
C MET A 1 -6.35 -8.60 15.34
N ARG A 2 -7.01 -7.67 14.65
CA ARG A 2 -6.46 -6.33 14.39
C ARG A 2 -6.36 -5.50 15.66
N GLN A 3 -5.25 -4.77 15.83
CA GLN A 3 -5.11 -3.77 16.87
C GLN A 3 -5.86 -2.50 16.47
N LEU A 4 -6.93 -2.17 17.19
CA LEU A 4 -7.76 -1.01 16.84
C LEU A 4 -7.05 0.28 17.24
N LYS A 5 -6.92 1.19 16.28
CA LYS A 5 -6.40 2.55 16.45
C LYS A 5 -7.53 3.57 16.31
N ARG A 6 -7.28 4.84 16.69
CA ARG A 6 -8.21 5.96 16.44
C ARG A 6 -8.55 6.05 14.96
N THR A 7 -9.71 6.58 14.62
CA THR A 7 -10.08 6.80 13.22
C THR A 7 -9.54 8.14 12.73
N VAL A 8 -8.95 8.15 11.54
CA VAL A 8 -8.50 9.37 10.85
C VAL A 8 -9.12 9.41 9.47
N LYS A 9 -9.78 10.54 9.14
CA LYS A 9 -10.38 10.79 7.83
C LYS A 9 -9.40 11.56 6.96
N ILE A 10 -9.20 11.08 5.73
CA ILE A 10 -8.31 11.63 4.70
C ILE A 10 -9.16 11.80 3.45
N GLY A 11 -9.65 13.01 3.18
CA GLY A 11 -10.63 13.24 2.12
C GLY A 11 -11.88 12.36 2.32
N ASN A 12 -12.16 11.48 1.36
CA ASN A 12 -13.26 10.50 1.42
C ASN A 12 -12.86 9.13 2.02
N ILE A 13 -11.58 8.90 2.35
CA ILE A 13 -11.09 7.63 2.92
C ILE A 13 -10.94 7.75 4.44
N THR A 14 -11.36 6.72 5.18
CA THR A 14 -11.13 6.64 6.63
C THR A 14 -10.20 5.47 6.94
N ILE A 15 -9.18 5.72 7.75
CA ILE A 15 -8.24 4.69 8.24
C ILE A 15 -8.36 4.55 9.76
N GLY A 16 -7.81 3.47 10.31
CA GLY A 16 -7.92 3.16 11.74
C GLY A 16 -9.26 2.53 12.12
N GLY A 17 -9.43 2.23 13.40
CA GLY A 17 -10.60 1.50 13.91
C GLY A 17 -10.81 0.18 13.18
N THR A 18 -12.04 -0.06 12.75
CA THR A 18 -12.44 -1.25 11.97
C THR A 18 -12.44 -1.02 10.46
N ASN A 19 -12.04 0.16 9.98
CA ASN A 19 -12.07 0.50 8.54
C ASN A 19 -11.03 -0.30 7.74
N PRO A 20 -11.30 -0.70 6.50
CA PRO A 20 -10.34 -1.43 5.67
C PRO A 20 -8.95 -0.77 5.60
N ILE A 21 -7.91 -1.58 5.48
CA ILE A 21 -6.53 -1.08 5.36
C ILE A 21 -6.37 -0.45 3.98
N ALA A 22 -6.11 0.86 3.96
CA ALA A 22 -6.00 1.58 2.69
C ALA A 22 -4.65 1.37 2.00
N VAL A 23 -4.65 1.15 0.70
CA VAL A 23 -3.44 1.07 -0.15
C VAL A 23 -3.07 2.46 -0.69
N GLN A 24 -1.82 2.89 -0.44
CA GLN A 24 -1.29 4.17 -0.91
C GLN A 24 -0.07 3.97 -1.82
N THR A 25 0.18 4.94 -2.70
CA THR A 25 1.44 5.07 -3.43
C THR A 25 1.94 6.52 -3.42
N MET A 26 3.09 6.78 -4.05
CA MET A 26 3.62 8.12 -4.26
C MET A 26 4.02 8.30 -5.72
N LEU A 27 3.62 9.44 -6.30
CA LEU A 27 4.04 9.85 -7.63
C LEU A 27 5.56 10.08 -7.67
N ASN A 28 6.17 9.71 -8.79
CA ASN A 28 7.62 9.84 -9.00
C ASN A 28 7.98 10.75 -10.20
N VAL A 29 6.97 11.35 -10.83
CA VAL A 29 7.17 12.39 -11.86
C VAL A 29 7.72 13.66 -11.20
N PRO A 30 8.70 14.36 -11.81
CA PRO A 30 9.19 15.63 -11.31
C PRO A 30 8.05 16.62 -11.02
N VAL A 31 8.06 17.24 -9.85
CA VAL A 31 6.93 18.08 -9.38
C VAL A 31 6.57 19.24 -10.31
N LYS A 32 7.54 19.73 -11.08
CA LYS A 32 7.34 20.81 -12.06
C LYS A 32 6.55 20.35 -13.29
N ASP A 33 6.53 19.06 -13.57
CA ASP A 33 5.69 18.47 -14.61
C ASP A 33 4.31 18.15 -14.04
N ILE A 34 3.45 19.17 -14.00
CA ILE A 34 2.08 19.06 -13.49
C ILE A 34 1.26 18.09 -14.35
N ALA A 35 1.38 18.17 -15.67
CA ALA A 35 0.62 17.31 -16.59
C ALA A 35 1.00 15.83 -16.40
N GLY A 36 2.30 15.53 -16.30
CA GLY A 36 2.77 14.17 -16.03
C GLY A 36 2.32 13.65 -14.67
N ASN A 37 2.30 14.49 -13.63
CA ASN A 37 1.77 14.11 -12.31
C ASN A 37 0.27 13.81 -12.36
N VAL A 38 -0.51 14.61 -13.09
CA VAL A 38 -1.95 14.37 -13.30
C VAL A 38 -2.19 13.05 -14.03
N GLU A 39 -1.46 12.79 -15.11
CA GLU A 39 -1.60 11.53 -15.85
C GLU A 39 -1.18 10.32 -15.01
N GLN A 40 -0.07 10.42 -14.27
CA GLN A 40 0.34 9.35 -13.37
C GLN A 40 -0.68 9.13 -12.23
N ALA A 41 -1.28 10.20 -11.69
CA ALA A 41 -2.34 10.12 -10.69
C ALA A 41 -3.55 9.34 -11.22
N LYS A 42 -3.98 9.58 -12.46
CA LYS A 42 -5.06 8.82 -13.12
C LYS A 42 -4.70 7.34 -13.26
N ARG A 43 -3.45 7.04 -13.64
CA ARG A 43 -3.00 5.64 -13.79
C ARG A 43 -2.99 4.89 -12.46
N VAL A 44 -2.45 5.49 -11.40
CA VAL A 44 -2.46 4.83 -10.06
C VAL A 44 -3.87 4.73 -9.49
N ALA A 45 -4.76 5.71 -9.75
CA ALA A 45 -6.18 5.61 -9.39
C ALA A 45 -6.87 4.45 -10.14
N LYS A 46 -6.60 4.29 -11.45
CA LYS A 46 -7.09 3.15 -12.24
C LYS A 46 -6.56 1.81 -11.71
N ALA A 47 -5.29 1.77 -11.26
CA ALA A 47 -4.68 0.60 -10.61
C ALA A 47 -5.30 0.28 -9.23
N GLY A 48 -6.16 1.15 -8.69
CA GLY A 48 -6.84 0.94 -7.42
C GLY A 48 -6.19 1.64 -6.22
N CYS A 49 -5.24 2.56 -6.43
CA CYS A 49 -4.69 3.37 -5.35
C CYS A 49 -5.83 4.09 -4.63
N GLN A 50 -5.83 4.06 -3.30
CA GLN A 50 -6.89 4.70 -2.50
C GLN A 50 -6.47 6.07 -1.98
N ILE A 51 -5.18 6.33 -1.80
CA ILE A 51 -4.64 7.62 -1.37
C ILE A 51 -3.30 7.86 -2.09
N VAL A 52 -3.18 8.95 -2.84
CA VAL A 52 -1.98 9.26 -3.62
C VAL A 52 -1.14 10.33 -2.90
N ARG A 53 0.18 10.19 -2.92
CA ARG A 53 1.11 11.18 -2.38
C ARG A 53 1.91 11.85 -3.48
N VAL A 54 2.13 13.15 -3.35
CA VAL A 54 2.98 13.95 -4.24
C VAL A 54 3.95 14.80 -3.42
N THR A 55 5.16 15.01 -3.93
CA THR A 55 6.16 15.87 -3.27
C THR A 55 5.80 17.34 -3.45
N VAL A 56 5.95 18.15 -2.41
CA VAL A 56 5.72 19.61 -2.45
C VAL A 56 6.89 20.32 -1.75
N PRO A 57 8.02 20.54 -2.45
CA PRO A 57 9.23 21.07 -1.81
C PRO A 57 9.15 22.57 -1.54
N THR A 58 8.42 23.35 -2.34
CA THR A 58 8.25 24.81 -2.18
C THR A 58 6.78 25.22 -2.23
N PRO A 59 6.40 26.42 -1.75
CA PRO A 59 5.02 26.91 -1.85
C PRO A 59 4.47 26.93 -3.28
N ALA A 60 5.30 27.24 -4.28
CA ALA A 60 4.89 27.25 -5.68
C ALA A 60 4.52 25.86 -6.21
N ASP A 61 5.09 24.80 -5.62
CA ASP A 61 4.79 23.42 -6.02
C ASP A 61 3.42 22.94 -5.54
N ALA A 62 2.75 23.68 -4.65
CA ALA A 62 1.40 23.34 -4.20
C ALA A 62 0.38 23.32 -5.35
N ALA A 63 0.66 23.99 -6.48
CA ALA A 63 -0.17 23.94 -7.68
C ALA A 63 -0.39 22.51 -8.22
N VAL A 64 0.58 21.59 -8.01
CA VAL A 64 0.41 20.18 -8.40
C VAL A 64 -0.72 19.50 -7.64
N VAL A 65 -0.97 19.91 -6.39
CA VAL A 65 -2.03 19.34 -5.55
C VAL A 65 -3.39 19.66 -6.13
N SER A 66 -3.66 20.93 -6.43
CA SER A 66 -4.93 21.36 -7.03
C SER A 66 -5.17 20.67 -8.39
N ALA A 67 -4.14 20.62 -9.24
CA ALA A 67 -4.25 19.96 -10.55
C ALA A 67 -4.59 18.46 -10.44
N ILE A 68 -3.99 17.74 -9.48
CA ILE A 68 -4.33 16.32 -9.25
C ILE A 68 -5.76 16.21 -8.70
N LYS A 69 -6.15 17.05 -7.73
CA LYS A 69 -7.48 17.05 -7.11
C LYS A 69 -8.62 17.28 -8.11
N GLU A 70 -8.37 18.08 -9.15
CA GLU A 70 -9.34 18.31 -10.23
C GLU A 70 -9.49 17.10 -11.16
N ALA A 71 -8.48 16.21 -11.20
CA ALA A 71 -8.41 15.12 -12.17
C ALA A 71 -8.76 13.74 -11.60
N VAL A 72 -8.67 13.53 -10.28
CA VAL A 72 -8.96 12.25 -9.63
C VAL A 72 -9.72 12.43 -8.31
N ASP A 73 -10.58 11.45 -7.99
CA ASP A 73 -11.40 11.48 -6.76
C ASP A 73 -10.65 10.97 -5.51
N ILE A 74 -9.48 10.36 -5.69
CA ILE A 74 -8.71 9.81 -4.57
C ILE A 74 -8.01 10.92 -3.79
N PRO A 75 -7.91 10.83 -2.45
CA PRO A 75 -7.28 11.86 -1.63
C PRO A 75 -5.80 12.07 -1.96
N VAL A 76 -5.37 13.34 -1.90
CA VAL A 76 -4.00 13.76 -2.22
C VAL A 76 -3.25 14.16 -0.95
N VAL A 77 -2.08 13.54 -0.75
CA VAL A 77 -1.17 13.82 0.36
C VAL A 77 -0.02 14.68 -0.13
N ALA A 78 0.19 15.84 0.48
CA ALA A 78 1.37 16.66 0.21
C ALA A 78 2.55 16.22 1.09
N ASP A 79 3.67 15.84 0.48
CA ASP A 79 4.90 15.44 1.15
C ASP A 79 5.87 16.63 1.28
N ILE A 80 6.03 17.13 2.51
CA ILE A 80 6.88 18.29 2.82
C ILE A 80 8.00 17.85 3.77
N HIS A 81 9.19 18.39 3.55
CA HIS A 81 10.37 18.05 4.35
C HIS A 81 10.79 19.16 5.32
N PHE A 82 10.80 20.43 4.88
CA PHE A 82 11.43 21.53 5.63
C PHE A 82 10.67 22.86 5.62
N ASP A 83 9.97 23.22 4.54
CA ASP A 83 9.33 24.55 4.45
C ASP A 83 7.88 24.51 4.93
N TYR A 84 7.60 25.07 6.12
CA TYR A 84 6.24 25.17 6.65
C TYR A 84 5.30 25.97 5.72
N ARG A 85 5.82 26.92 4.94
CA ARG A 85 5.02 27.69 3.98
C ARG A 85 4.53 26.82 2.83
N ALA A 86 5.29 25.79 2.46
CA ALA A 86 4.85 24.80 1.49
C ALA A 86 3.69 23.96 2.04
N ALA A 87 3.69 23.65 3.34
CA ALA A 87 2.57 23.00 3.99
C ALA A 87 1.31 23.88 3.99
N LEU A 88 1.44 25.16 4.35
CA LEU A 88 0.33 26.11 4.30
C LEU A 88 -0.23 26.25 2.88
N ALA A 89 0.64 26.43 1.87
CA ALA A 89 0.23 26.50 0.48
C ALA A 89 -0.47 25.22 0.00
N ALA A 90 0.00 24.03 0.42
CA ALA A 90 -0.65 22.77 0.07
C ALA A 90 -2.04 22.61 0.73
N ILE A 91 -2.20 23.07 1.97
CA ILE A 91 -3.49 23.12 2.67
C ILE A 91 -4.48 24.05 1.93
N ASP A 92 -3.99 25.16 1.39
CA ASP A 92 -4.82 26.09 0.59
C ASP A 92 -5.13 25.55 -0.81
N ALA A 93 -4.20 24.80 -1.40
CA ALA A 93 -4.37 24.09 -2.66
C ALA A 93 -5.33 22.88 -2.58
N GLY A 94 -5.80 22.52 -1.38
CA GLY A 94 -6.79 21.46 -1.18
C GLY A 94 -6.21 20.08 -0.87
N ALA A 95 -4.99 20.00 -0.31
CA ALA A 95 -4.43 18.73 0.16
C ALA A 95 -5.35 18.08 1.22
N ASP A 96 -5.56 16.77 1.09
CA ASP A 96 -6.41 16.00 2.01
C ASP A 96 -5.64 15.48 3.25
N LYS A 97 -4.30 15.53 3.21
CA LYS A 97 -3.38 15.18 4.30
C LYS A 97 -2.01 15.81 4.06
N ILE A 98 -1.34 16.19 5.14
CA ILE A 98 0.06 16.64 5.10
C ILE A 98 0.97 15.53 5.63
N ARG A 99 2.07 15.21 4.96
CA ARG A 99 3.19 14.51 5.58
C ARG A 99 4.26 15.53 5.89
N ILE A 100 4.57 15.68 7.17
CA ILE A 100 5.69 16.51 7.62
C ILE A 100 6.24 15.99 8.95
N ASN A 101 7.52 16.22 9.18
CA ASN A 101 8.15 15.98 10.48
C ASN A 101 8.31 17.34 11.19
N PRO A 102 7.52 17.62 12.25
CA PRO A 102 7.52 18.92 12.93
C PRO A 102 8.89 19.43 13.35
N GLY A 103 9.80 18.55 13.77
CA GLY A 103 11.17 18.95 14.15
C GLY A 103 12.02 19.45 12.98
N ASN A 104 11.61 19.24 11.72
CA ASN A 104 12.34 19.69 10.54
C ASN A 104 11.94 21.09 10.05
N ILE A 105 10.77 21.61 10.46
CA ILE A 105 10.29 22.92 9.99
C ILE A 105 10.78 24.10 10.82
N GLY A 106 11.51 23.83 11.91
CA GLY A 106 12.16 24.83 12.74
C GLY A 106 11.35 25.18 13.99
N ASP A 107 11.17 26.49 14.20
CA ASP A 107 10.67 27.05 15.46
C ASP A 107 9.23 26.65 15.80
N ASP A 108 8.90 26.71 17.09
CA ASP A 108 7.59 26.33 17.65
C ASP A 108 6.41 27.05 16.98
N ASP A 109 6.55 28.34 16.67
CA ASP A 109 5.52 29.14 15.99
C ASP A 109 5.18 28.60 14.59
N ARG A 110 6.16 27.99 13.91
CA ARG A 110 5.96 27.39 12.57
C ARG A 110 5.20 26.08 12.67
N VAL A 111 5.51 25.28 13.69
CA VAL A 111 4.75 24.07 14.01
C VAL A 111 3.31 24.43 14.34
N LYS A 112 3.12 25.44 15.19
CA LYS A 112 1.80 25.97 15.55
C LYS A 112 1.01 26.41 14.32
N ALA A 113 1.62 27.19 13.42
CA ALA A 113 0.96 27.68 12.21
C ALA A 113 0.41 26.53 11.33
N VAL A 114 1.19 25.46 11.16
CA VAL A 114 0.75 24.28 10.38
C VAL A 114 -0.34 23.50 11.13
N ALA A 115 -0.19 23.31 12.44
CA ALA A 115 -1.17 22.63 13.27
C ALA A 115 -2.53 23.36 13.26
N ASP A 116 -2.53 24.68 13.46
CA ASP A 116 -3.74 25.52 13.43
C ASP A 116 -4.44 25.43 12.06
N ALA A 117 -3.68 25.54 10.97
CA ALA A 117 -4.22 25.47 9.61
C ALA A 117 -4.83 24.10 9.29
N CYS A 118 -4.17 23.02 9.72
CA CYS A 118 -4.68 21.65 9.58
C CYS A 118 -5.94 21.43 10.43
N ASN A 119 -5.96 21.89 11.69
CA ASN A 119 -7.13 21.80 12.58
C ASN A 119 -8.34 22.54 11.98
N ALA A 120 -8.14 23.76 11.47
CA ALA A 120 -9.21 24.57 10.90
C ALA A 120 -9.93 23.90 9.72
N LYS A 121 -9.22 23.05 8.95
CA LYS A 121 -9.78 22.30 7.80
C LYS A 121 -9.96 20.81 8.08
N ASN A 122 -9.72 20.35 9.31
CA ASN A 122 -9.71 18.94 9.71
C ASN A 122 -8.81 18.06 8.81
N ILE A 123 -7.65 18.58 8.42
CA ILE A 123 -6.66 17.88 7.60
C ILE A 123 -5.69 17.13 8.53
N PRO A 124 -5.53 15.80 8.41
CA PRO A 124 -4.57 15.08 9.24
C PRO A 124 -3.12 15.38 8.87
N ILE A 125 -2.23 15.19 9.85
CA ILE A 125 -0.79 15.21 9.65
C ILE A 125 -0.22 13.80 9.85
N ARG A 126 0.54 13.31 8.88
CA ARG A 126 1.38 12.12 9.03
C ARG A 126 2.80 12.50 9.44
N ILE A 127 3.22 12.05 10.61
CA ILE A 127 4.62 12.04 11.03
C ILE A 127 5.29 10.81 10.41
N GLY A 128 6.44 11.01 9.74
CA GLY A 128 7.14 9.94 9.03
C GLY A 128 8.62 9.91 9.34
N VAL A 129 8.98 9.10 10.33
CA VAL A 129 10.36 8.86 10.76
C VAL A 129 10.98 7.79 9.88
N ASN A 130 12.19 8.07 9.38
CA ASN A 130 13.00 7.09 8.66
C ASN A 130 14.27 6.83 9.47
N GLY A 131 14.68 5.57 9.60
CA GLY A 131 15.88 5.21 10.37
C GLY A 131 17.18 5.82 9.83
N GLY A 132 17.21 6.22 8.55
CA GLY A 132 18.34 6.91 7.93
C GLY A 132 18.42 8.42 8.22
N SER A 133 17.39 9.01 8.83
CA SER A 133 17.27 10.47 8.98
C SER A 133 16.81 10.88 10.38
N LEU A 134 17.25 10.17 11.42
CA LEU A 134 16.96 10.52 12.81
C LEU A 134 17.65 11.83 13.22
N GLU A 135 17.07 12.54 14.17
CA GLU A 135 17.62 13.76 14.74
C GLU A 135 18.97 13.49 15.42
N LYS A 136 19.92 14.40 15.23
CA LYS A 136 21.30 14.25 15.75
C LYS A 136 21.36 13.99 17.25
N HIS A 137 20.49 14.63 18.04
CA HIS A 137 20.47 14.48 19.49
C HIS A 137 19.93 13.10 19.94
N ILE A 138 18.97 12.53 19.20
CA ILE A 138 18.48 11.17 19.45
C ILE A 138 19.55 10.17 19.04
N LEU A 139 20.15 10.34 17.86
CA LEU A 139 21.21 9.45 17.40
C LEU A 139 22.42 9.47 18.34
N ALA A 140 22.79 10.63 18.89
CA ALA A 140 23.87 10.75 19.87
C ALA A 140 23.58 9.99 21.17
N ARG A 141 22.31 9.90 21.60
CA ARG A 141 21.90 9.16 22.80
C ARG A 141 21.98 7.64 22.61
N TYR A 142 21.50 7.14 21.47
CA TYR A 142 21.40 5.69 21.23
C TYR A 142 22.59 5.10 20.46
N GLY A 143 23.42 5.93 19.83
CA GLY A 143 24.58 5.54 19.03
C GLY A 143 24.24 4.93 17.66
N ALA A 144 23.01 4.45 17.45
CA ALA A 144 22.53 3.86 16.21
C ALA A 144 21.01 4.07 16.06
N PRO A 145 20.46 3.94 14.84
CA PRO A 145 19.01 3.97 14.61
C PRO A 145 18.36 2.63 15.04
N VAL A 146 18.44 2.32 16.34
CA VAL A 146 17.76 1.17 16.97
C VAL A 146 16.26 1.44 17.08
N PRO A 147 15.40 0.40 17.25
CA PRO A 147 13.96 0.57 17.36
C PRO A 147 13.52 1.65 18.35
N GLU A 148 14.14 1.71 19.52
CA GLU A 148 13.87 2.68 20.59
C GLU A 148 14.13 4.12 20.13
N ALA A 149 15.25 4.35 19.44
CA ALA A 149 15.59 5.66 18.88
C ALA A 149 14.56 6.12 17.82
N MET A 150 14.10 5.18 17.00
CA MET A 150 13.09 5.47 15.97
C MET A 150 11.73 5.81 16.58
N VAL A 151 11.31 5.08 17.63
CA VAL A 151 10.08 5.36 18.37
C VAL A 151 10.18 6.68 19.15
N GLU A 152 11.33 6.95 19.77
CA GLU A 152 11.56 8.22 20.47
C GLU A 152 11.41 9.41 19.51
N SER A 153 12.00 9.33 18.31
CA SER A 153 11.86 10.35 17.26
C SER A 153 10.40 10.55 16.84
N ALA A 154 9.66 9.46 16.64
CA ALA A 154 8.25 9.56 16.25
C ALA A 154 7.42 10.25 17.34
N MET A 155 7.58 9.82 18.59
CA MET A 155 6.86 10.40 19.72
C MET A 155 7.33 11.81 20.07
N TYR A 156 8.58 12.16 19.77
CA TYR A 156 9.07 13.54 19.89
C TYR A 156 8.28 14.47 18.96
N HIS A 157 8.14 14.10 17.69
CA HIS A 157 7.33 14.84 16.73
C HIS A 157 5.84 14.88 17.09
N VAL A 158 5.29 13.79 17.64
CA VAL A 158 3.90 13.76 18.11
C VAL A 158 3.69 14.82 19.20
N ARG A 159 4.57 14.87 20.21
CA ARG A 159 4.51 15.85 21.30
C ARG A 159 4.59 17.30 20.82
N LEU A 160 5.32 17.57 19.74
CA LEU A 160 5.38 18.91 19.15
C LEU A 160 4.03 19.36 18.57
N LEU A 161 3.23 18.43 18.02
CA LEU A 161 1.87 18.73 17.55
C LEU A 161 0.88 18.78 18.71
N GLU A 162 0.97 17.83 19.65
CA GLU A 162 0.07 17.78 20.82
C GLU A 162 0.20 19.01 21.72
N LYS A 163 1.39 19.64 21.79
CA LYS A 163 1.59 20.93 22.47
C LYS A 163 0.67 22.03 21.93
N HIS A 164 0.27 21.95 20.67
CA HIS A 164 -0.62 22.89 19.98
C HIS A 164 -2.02 22.29 19.76
N ASP A 165 -2.44 21.40 20.65
CA ASP A 165 -3.77 20.75 20.66
C ASP A 165 -4.12 20.02 19.35
N PHE A 166 -3.12 19.57 18.60
CA PHE A 166 -3.31 18.81 17.37
C PHE A 166 -3.18 17.31 17.62
N ASN A 167 -4.27 16.57 17.38
CA ASN A 167 -4.35 15.12 17.60
C ASN A 167 -4.85 14.33 16.37
N ASN A 168 -5.04 14.98 15.22
CA ASN A 168 -5.43 14.30 13.97
C ASN A 168 -4.18 13.73 13.26
N ILE A 169 -3.54 12.76 13.92
CA ILE A 169 -2.19 12.29 13.59
C ILE A 169 -2.19 10.87 13.03
N VAL A 170 -1.35 10.63 12.03
CA VAL A 170 -0.94 9.30 11.53
C VAL A 170 0.56 9.15 11.74
N ILE A 171 1.04 7.96 12.12
CA ILE A 171 2.47 7.73 12.37
C ILE A 171 3.03 6.69 11.39
N SER A 172 4.25 6.90 10.93
CA SER A 172 5.05 5.89 10.24
C SER A 172 6.49 5.90 10.73
N ILE A 173 7.06 4.72 10.87
CA ILE A 173 8.47 4.50 11.22
C ILE A 173 9.06 3.51 10.21
N LYS A 174 9.83 3.99 9.23
CA LYS A 174 10.34 3.14 8.15
C LYS A 174 11.84 2.88 8.28
N SER A 175 12.25 1.68 7.91
CA SER A 175 13.65 1.30 7.73
C SER A 175 13.76 0.33 6.55
N SER A 176 14.91 0.32 5.89
CA SER A 176 15.25 -0.65 4.85
C SER A 176 15.70 -2.01 5.43
N ASN A 177 15.93 -2.07 6.74
CA ASN A 177 16.15 -3.28 7.52
C ASN A 177 14.81 -3.78 8.09
N VAL A 178 14.31 -4.90 7.57
CA VAL A 178 12.99 -5.44 7.90
C VAL A 178 12.86 -5.82 9.40
N PRO A 179 13.77 -6.62 10.01
CA PRO A 179 13.67 -6.96 11.42
C PRO A 179 13.61 -5.74 12.35
N ARG A 180 14.46 -4.74 12.10
CA ARG A 180 14.48 -3.48 12.86
C ARG A 180 13.18 -2.70 12.70
N MET A 181 12.69 -2.55 11.47
CA MET A 181 11.42 -1.87 11.19
C MET A 181 10.27 -2.54 11.93
N MET A 182 10.17 -3.87 11.89
CA MET A 182 9.12 -4.61 12.57
C MET A 182 9.19 -4.42 14.09
N ALA A 183 10.38 -4.52 14.68
CA ALA A 183 10.59 -4.26 16.11
C ALA A 183 10.16 -2.83 16.50
N ALA A 184 10.48 -1.83 15.68
CA ALA A 184 10.08 -0.44 15.92
C ALA A 184 8.56 -0.25 15.83
N TYR A 185 7.87 -0.86 14.85
CA TYR A 185 6.41 -0.79 14.78
C TYR A 185 5.72 -1.51 15.94
N ARG A 186 6.23 -2.67 16.37
CA ARG A 186 5.70 -3.38 17.56
C ARG A 186 5.81 -2.51 18.81
N LEU A 187 6.97 -1.89 19.01
CA LEU A 187 7.22 -0.98 20.13
C LEU A 187 6.34 0.28 20.04
N LEU A 188 6.20 0.87 18.85
CA LEU A 188 5.33 2.03 18.66
C LEU A 188 3.86 1.67 18.95
N ALA A 189 3.40 0.54 18.41
CA ALA A 189 2.01 0.12 18.51
C ALA A 189 1.54 -0.11 19.96
N SER A 190 2.46 -0.43 20.88
CA SER A 190 2.16 -0.55 22.31
C SER A 190 2.12 0.78 23.07
N GLN A 191 2.58 1.88 22.46
CA GLN A 191 2.71 3.19 23.10
C GLN A 191 1.72 4.25 22.58
N THR A 192 0.98 3.95 21.50
CA THR A 192 0.07 4.91 20.88
C THR A 192 -1.18 4.25 20.31
N ASP A 193 -2.27 5.00 20.28
CA ASP A 193 -3.51 4.67 19.60
C ASP A 193 -3.68 5.39 18.24
N TYR A 194 -2.69 6.17 17.78
CA TYR A 194 -2.74 6.77 16.42
C TYR A 194 -2.62 5.70 15.32
N PRO A 195 -3.28 5.88 14.16
CA PRO A 195 -3.13 5.01 13.00
C PRO A 195 -1.70 4.89 12.51
N LEU A 196 -1.34 3.68 12.09
CA LEU A 196 0.00 3.34 11.62
C LEU A 196 0.01 3.17 10.10
N HIS A 197 0.78 4.02 9.40
CA HIS A 197 1.11 3.86 8.00
C HIS A 197 2.34 2.96 7.87
N VAL A 198 2.13 1.68 7.58
CA VAL A 198 3.20 0.68 7.48
C VAL A 198 3.86 0.69 6.10
N GLY A 199 5.12 0.30 6.06
CA GLY A 199 5.87 0.20 4.81
C GLY A 199 7.36 0.06 5.04
N VAL A 200 8.01 -0.73 4.19
CA VAL A 200 9.47 -0.79 4.11
C VAL A 200 9.93 0.35 3.20
N THR A 201 10.95 1.12 3.61
CA THR A 201 11.57 2.14 2.76
C THR A 201 12.77 1.56 2.04
N GLU A 202 13.10 2.09 0.85
CA GLU A 202 14.28 1.64 0.07
C GLU A 202 14.32 0.11 -0.10
N ALA A 203 13.17 -0.49 -0.47
CA ALA A 203 13.05 -1.95 -0.54
C ALA A 203 13.88 -2.52 -1.72
N GLY A 204 14.10 -1.71 -2.76
CA GLY A 204 14.90 -2.03 -3.94
C GLY A 204 14.04 -2.27 -5.18
N GLY A 205 14.66 -2.80 -6.24
CA GLY A 205 13.95 -3.23 -7.45
C GLY A 205 13.02 -4.42 -7.19
N ASN A 206 12.21 -4.78 -8.19
CA ASN A 206 11.04 -5.65 -8.05
C ASN A 206 11.26 -6.89 -7.16
N ARG A 207 12.20 -7.78 -7.51
CA ARG A 207 12.42 -9.06 -6.78
C ARG A 207 12.66 -8.86 -5.28
N MET A 208 13.66 -8.06 -4.91
CA MET A 208 14.00 -7.87 -3.49
C MET A 208 12.99 -6.95 -2.79
N GLY A 209 12.44 -5.97 -3.51
CA GLY A 209 11.44 -5.04 -3.01
C GLY A 209 10.16 -5.75 -2.57
N LEU A 210 9.67 -6.70 -3.38
CA LEU A 210 8.51 -7.54 -3.05
C LEU A 210 8.79 -8.45 -1.86
N ILE A 211 9.94 -9.13 -1.81
CA ILE A 211 10.30 -10.01 -0.68
C ILE A 211 10.36 -9.21 0.63
N LYS A 212 11.09 -8.09 0.65
CA LYS A 212 11.20 -7.26 1.85
C LYS A 212 9.85 -6.69 2.27
N SER A 213 9.04 -6.24 1.32
CA SER A 213 7.73 -5.65 1.61
C SER A 213 6.74 -6.71 2.09
N GLY A 214 6.70 -7.90 1.48
CA GLY A 214 5.89 -9.02 1.93
C GLY A 214 6.26 -9.47 3.34
N MET A 215 7.55 -9.62 3.64
CA MET A 215 8.00 -9.99 5.00
C MET A 215 7.72 -8.88 6.02
N GLY A 216 7.99 -7.62 5.69
CA GLY A 216 7.87 -6.50 6.61
C GLY A 216 6.42 -6.06 6.82
N ILE A 217 5.72 -5.71 5.74
CA ILE A 217 4.33 -5.25 5.79
C ILE A 217 3.43 -6.43 6.16
N GLY A 218 3.54 -7.55 5.43
CA GLY A 218 2.70 -8.73 5.68
C GLY A 218 2.87 -9.27 7.10
N GLY A 219 4.11 -9.35 7.61
CA GLY A 219 4.36 -9.77 8.98
C GLY A 219 3.69 -8.88 10.03
N LEU A 220 3.72 -7.55 9.85
CA LEU A 220 3.01 -6.62 10.75
C LEU A 220 1.49 -6.77 10.65
N LEU A 221 0.96 -6.96 9.44
CA LEU A 221 -0.47 -7.12 9.21
C LEU A 221 -1.02 -8.42 9.83
N LEU A 222 -0.25 -9.50 9.82
CA LEU A 222 -0.58 -10.76 10.50
C LEU A 222 -0.64 -10.59 12.02
N GLU A 223 0.16 -9.69 12.59
CA GLU A 223 0.12 -9.28 14.00
C GLU A 223 -0.99 -8.25 14.30
N GLY A 224 -1.75 -7.84 13.28
CA GLY A 224 -2.81 -6.84 13.40
C GLY A 224 -2.31 -5.40 13.50
N ILE A 225 -1.06 -5.13 13.10
CA ILE A 225 -0.41 -3.81 13.16
C ILE A 225 -0.42 -3.17 11.77
N GLY A 226 -1.13 -2.06 11.62
CA GLY A 226 -1.19 -1.28 10.39
C GLY A 226 -2.61 -0.89 10.01
N ASP A 227 -2.78 0.35 9.60
CA ASP A 227 -4.08 0.93 9.23
C ASP A 227 -4.12 1.42 7.79
N THR A 228 -2.93 1.54 7.19
CA THR A 228 -2.73 1.81 5.78
C THR A 228 -1.31 1.41 5.41
N LEU A 229 -1.05 1.09 4.15
CA LEU A 229 0.25 0.63 3.69
C LEU A 229 0.74 1.40 2.47
N ARG A 230 2.05 1.39 2.28
CA ARG A 230 2.71 1.69 1.01
C ARG A 230 3.90 0.74 0.80
N VAL A 231 3.93 0.05 -0.32
CA VAL A 231 5.11 -0.65 -0.85
C VAL A 231 6.03 0.40 -1.49
N SER A 232 7.34 0.33 -1.27
CA SER A 232 8.30 1.29 -1.84
C SER A 232 9.24 0.59 -2.81
N LEU A 233 8.88 0.54 -4.10
CA LEU A 233 9.67 -0.13 -5.14
C LEU A 233 10.51 0.87 -5.92
N THR A 234 11.63 0.42 -6.45
CA THR A 234 12.33 1.13 -7.54
C THR A 234 11.69 0.74 -8.86
N GLY A 235 10.60 1.42 -9.23
CA GLY A 235 9.81 1.11 -10.42
C GLY A 235 8.59 2.05 -10.58
N ASP A 236 7.61 1.59 -11.34
CA ASP A 236 6.37 2.34 -11.56
C ASP A 236 5.47 2.31 -10.31
N PRO A 237 4.86 3.45 -9.91
CA PRO A 237 3.99 3.51 -8.73
C PRO A 237 2.79 2.55 -8.77
N GLU A 238 2.31 2.21 -9.97
CA GLU A 238 1.24 1.23 -10.19
C GLU A 238 1.63 -0.15 -9.64
N ASP A 239 2.89 -0.57 -9.80
CA ASP A 239 3.39 -1.83 -9.25
C ASP A 239 3.43 -1.83 -7.72
N GLU A 240 3.65 -0.66 -7.10
CA GLU A 240 3.51 -0.52 -5.64
C GLU A 240 2.07 -0.75 -5.18
N VAL A 241 1.08 -0.31 -5.97
CA VAL A 241 -0.34 -0.49 -5.68
C VAL A 241 -0.73 -1.96 -5.79
N TYR A 242 -0.37 -2.62 -6.89
CA TYR A 242 -0.64 -4.06 -7.09
C TYR A 242 -0.01 -4.89 -5.96
N ALA A 243 1.27 -4.67 -5.67
CA ALA A 243 1.95 -5.34 -4.56
C ALA A 243 1.29 -5.09 -3.20
N GLY A 244 0.74 -3.90 -2.98
CA GLY A 244 -0.02 -3.57 -1.78
C GLY A 244 -1.28 -4.43 -1.61
N TYR A 245 -2.03 -4.61 -2.69
CA TYR A 245 -3.20 -5.50 -2.71
C TYR A 245 -2.81 -6.97 -2.58
N ASP A 246 -1.72 -7.39 -3.24
CA ASP A 246 -1.25 -8.77 -3.15
C ASP A 246 -0.81 -9.14 -1.74
N ILE A 247 -0.15 -8.22 -1.03
CA ILE A 247 0.21 -8.41 0.39
C ILE A 247 -1.05 -8.54 1.25
N LEU A 248 -2.05 -7.66 1.06
CA LEU A 248 -3.31 -7.75 1.81
C LEU A 248 -4.03 -9.07 1.55
N ARG A 249 -4.11 -9.50 0.29
CA ARG A 249 -4.71 -10.78 -0.10
C ARG A 249 -3.96 -11.95 0.53
N ALA A 250 -2.64 -11.98 0.41
CA ALA A 250 -1.79 -13.04 0.95
C ALA A 250 -1.86 -13.18 2.48
N VAL A 251 -2.10 -12.10 3.20
CA VAL A 251 -2.28 -12.13 4.67
C VAL A 251 -3.75 -12.27 5.10
N GLY A 252 -4.65 -12.54 4.15
CA GLY A 252 -6.04 -12.91 4.43
C GLY A 252 -7.01 -11.74 4.61
N TYR A 253 -6.64 -10.51 4.23
CA TYR A 253 -7.58 -9.39 4.21
C TYR A 253 -8.44 -9.46 2.94
N ALA A 254 -9.74 -9.24 3.09
CA ALA A 254 -10.66 -9.13 1.97
C ALA A 254 -10.32 -7.89 1.14
N VAL A 255 -9.94 -8.10 -0.12
CA VAL A 255 -9.64 -7.06 -1.11
C VAL A 255 -10.30 -7.41 -2.44
N ALA A 256 -10.50 -6.40 -3.28
CA ALA A 256 -11.00 -6.60 -4.63
C ALA A 256 -9.99 -7.35 -5.52
N GLY A 257 -10.51 -7.95 -6.58
CA GLY A 257 -9.72 -8.65 -7.59
C GLY A 257 -9.43 -10.11 -7.24
N PRO A 258 -8.99 -10.89 -8.23
CA PRO A 258 -8.90 -12.33 -8.12
C PRO A 258 -7.67 -12.77 -7.30
N GLU A 259 -7.77 -13.94 -6.68
CA GLU A 259 -6.63 -14.69 -6.14
C GLU A 259 -6.29 -15.83 -7.09
N ILE A 260 -5.15 -15.76 -7.80
CA ILE A 260 -4.74 -16.86 -8.67
C ILE A 260 -3.81 -17.80 -7.89
N ILE A 261 -4.24 -19.04 -7.71
CA ILE A 261 -3.45 -20.11 -7.12
C ILE A 261 -3.00 -21.05 -8.22
N SER A 262 -1.71 -21.32 -8.24
CA SER A 262 -1.10 -22.15 -9.26
C SER A 262 -0.16 -23.15 -8.61
N CYS A 263 -0.18 -24.41 -9.06
CA CYS A 263 0.80 -25.38 -8.57
C CYS A 263 2.20 -24.99 -9.09
N PRO A 264 3.30 -25.30 -8.38
CA PRO A 264 4.66 -25.04 -8.86
C PRO A 264 5.04 -25.76 -10.17
N THR A 265 4.14 -26.61 -10.70
CA THR A 265 4.37 -27.67 -11.69
C THR A 265 5.23 -28.82 -11.15
N CYS A 266 5.19 -29.95 -11.85
CA CYS A 266 6.10 -31.08 -11.65
C CYS A 266 6.15 -31.94 -12.91
N GLY A 267 6.86 -33.09 -12.86
CA GLY A 267 6.93 -34.05 -13.98
C GLY A 267 5.59 -34.69 -14.37
N ARG A 268 4.49 -34.37 -13.68
CA ARG A 268 3.12 -34.80 -14.03
C ARG A 268 2.34 -33.77 -14.85
N THR A 269 2.91 -32.60 -15.10
CA THR A 269 2.23 -31.53 -15.83
C THR A 269 1.90 -31.98 -17.25
N GLN A 270 0.64 -31.84 -17.67
CA GLN A 270 0.16 -32.42 -18.95
C GLN A 270 -0.16 -31.38 -20.04
N TYR A 271 0.06 -30.10 -19.76
CA TYR A 271 -0.30 -28.96 -20.61
C TYR A 271 0.60 -27.75 -20.30
N PRO A 272 0.64 -26.68 -21.12
CA PRO A 272 1.50 -25.51 -20.90
C PRO A 272 0.96 -24.62 -19.77
N MET A 273 0.96 -25.15 -18.55
CA MET A 273 0.34 -24.56 -17.36
C MET A 273 0.89 -23.17 -17.03
N ILE A 274 2.21 -22.98 -17.13
CA ILE A 274 2.87 -21.70 -16.81
C ILE A 274 2.39 -20.60 -17.77
N GLU A 275 2.32 -20.90 -19.06
CA GLU A 275 1.86 -19.95 -20.09
C GLU A 275 0.40 -19.57 -19.86
N ILE A 276 -0.44 -20.55 -19.55
CA ILE A 276 -1.86 -20.33 -19.26
C ILE A 276 -2.04 -19.49 -18.00
N ALA A 277 -1.30 -19.79 -16.92
CA ALA A 277 -1.37 -19.02 -15.69
C ALA A 277 -0.98 -17.55 -15.89
N ASN A 278 0.16 -17.31 -16.55
CA ASN A 278 0.63 -15.97 -16.85
C ASN A 278 -0.36 -15.19 -17.74
N GLU A 279 -0.95 -15.85 -18.73
CA GLU A 279 -1.89 -15.20 -19.65
C GLU A 279 -3.23 -14.87 -18.97
N VAL A 280 -3.75 -15.76 -18.12
CA VAL A 280 -4.96 -15.49 -17.32
C VAL A 280 -4.72 -14.31 -16.38
N GLU A 281 -3.59 -14.29 -15.66
CA GLU A 281 -3.23 -13.18 -14.78
C GLU A 281 -3.12 -11.85 -15.55
N ARG A 282 -2.43 -11.87 -16.70
CA ARG A 282 -2.26 -10.69 -17.56
C ARG A 282 -3.60 -10.13 -18.03
N ARG A 283 -4.48 -10.96 -18.59
CA ARG A 283 -5.77 -10.51 -19.13
C ARG A 283 -6.70 -9.98 -18.04
N LEU A 284 -6.83 -10.67 -16.92
CA LEU A 284 -7.66 -10.21 -15.80
C LEU A 284 -7.14 -8.86 -15.24
N LYS A 285 -5.82 -8.67 -15.18
CA LYS A 285 -5.21 -7.39 -14.81
C LYS A 285 -5.52 -6.27 -15.82
N GLU A 286 -5.32 -6.52 -17.11
CA GLU A 286 -5.58 -5.53 -18.18
C GLU A 286 -7.04 -5.11 -18.28
N GLU A 287 -7.97 -6.06 -18.09
CA GLU A 287 -9.41 -5.82 -18.00
C GLU A 287 -9.82 -5.08 -16.72
N GLY A 288 -8.94 -5.02 -15.73
CA GLY A 288 -9.23 -4.44 -14.42
C GLY A 288 -10.28 -5.23 -13.64
N PHE A 289 -10.23 -6.56 -13.73
CA PHE A 289 -11.18 -7.46 -13.09
C PHE A 289 -11.12 -7.33 -11.56
N LYS A 290 -12.26 -7.01 -10.92
CA LYS A 290 -12.34 -6.67 -9.49
C LYS A 290 -13.10 -7.66 -8.63
N LYS A 291 -13.71 -8.70 -9.20
CA LYS A 291 -14.47 -9.68 -8.40
C LYS A 291 -13.50 -10.47 -7.51
N PRO A 292 -13.79 -10.62 -6.21
CA PRO A 292 -12.94 -11.35 -5.27
C PRO A 292 -13.17 -12.85 -5.41
N VAL A 293 -12.64 -13.45 -6.48
CA VAL A 293 -12.75 -14.88 -6.77
C VAL A 293 -11.39 -15.55 -6.68
N LYS A 294 -11.36 -16.76 -6.12
CA LYS A 294 -10.18 -17.61 -6.06
C LYS A 294 -10.16 -18.53 -7.27
N ILE A 295 -9.12 -18.39 -8.09
CA ILE A 295 -8.95 -19.04 -9.38
C ILE A 295 -7.78 -20.02 -9.28
N ALA A 296 -8.04 -21.30 -9.52
CA ALA A 296 -7.01 -22.34 -9.50
C ALA A 296 -6.55 -22.77 -10.90
N ILE A 297 -5.24 -22.85 -11.10
CA ILE A 297 -4.64 -23.32 -12.35
C ILE A 297 -3.65 -24.43 -12.03
N MET A 298 -3.99 -25.67 -12.37
CA MET A 298 -3.32 -26.87 -11.87
C MET A 298 -2.71 -27.72 -12.98
N GLY A 299 -1.47 -28.16 -12.77
CA GLY A 299 -0.64 -28.90 -13.74
C GLY A 299 -1.21 -30.23 -14.22
N CYS A 300 -1.96 -30.94 -13.36
CA CYS A 300 -2.45 -32.29 -13.62
C CYS A 300 -3.81 -32.56 -12.96
N ILE A 301 -4.58 -33.50 -13.54
CA ILE A 301 -5.89 -33.94 -12.99
C ILE A 301 -5.75 -34.70 -11.66
N VAL A 302 -4.60 -35.33 -11.39
CA VAL A 302 -4.46 -36.26 -10.25
C VAL A 302 -4.61 -35.54 -8.91
N ASN A 303 -3.86 -34.46 -8.71
CA ASN A 303 -3.93 -33.70 -7.46
C ASN A 303 -4.66 -32.36 -7.61
N GLY A 304 -4.78 -31.84 -8.85
CA GLY A 304 -5.26 -30.48 -9.10
C GLY A 304 -6.62 -30.17 -8.47
N PRO A 305 -7.68 -30.96 -8.73
CA PRO A 305 -9.00 -30.68 -8.16
C PRO A 305 -9.06 -30.76 -6.63
N GLY A 306 -8.27 -31.64 -6.01
CA GLY A 306 -8.21 -31.75 -4.55
C GLY A 306 -7.44 -30.61 -3.90
N GLU A 307 -6.25 -30.28 -4.45
CA GLU A 307 -5.39 -29.16 -4.01
C GLU A 307 -6.07 -27.79 -4.20
N ALA A 308 -7.07 -27.71 -5.08
CA ALA A 308 -7.81 -26.51 -5.43
C ALA A 308 -9.27 -26.49 -4.93
N SER A 309 -9.65 -27.40 -4.03
CA SER A 309 -11.05 -27.51 -3.57
C SER A 309 -11.58 -26.23 -2.91
N ASP A 310 -10.68 -25.43 -2.30
CA ASP A 310 -11.01 -24.12 -1.72
C ASP A 310 -11.15 -23.00 -2.77
N ALA A 311 -10.90 -23.27 -4.06
CA ALA A 311 -11.07 -22.28 -5.12
C ALA A 311 -12.52 -22.22 -5.61
N ASP A 312 -12.97 -21.03 -6.00
CA ASP A 312 -14.30 -20.84 -6.57
C ASP A 312 -14.39 -21.50 -7.94
N ILE A 313 -13.33 -21.36 -8.74
CA ILE A 313 -13.22 -21.94 -10.07
C ILE A 313 -11.79 -22.34 -10.37
N GLY A 314 -11.59 -23.36 -11.19
CA GLY A 314 -10.26 -23.72 -11.63
C GLY A 314 -10.20 -24.69 -12.80
N ILE A 315 -8.98 -24.87 -13.30
CA ILE A 315 -8.66 -25.83 -14.37
C ILE A 315 -7.54 -26.78 -13.94
N ALA A 316 -7.69 -28.05 -14.29
CA ALA A 316 -6.67 -29.08 -14.11
C ALA A 316 -6.24 -29.69 -15.45
N GLY A 317 -4.93 -29.69 -15.69
CA GLY A 317 -4.33 -30.13 -16.95
C GLY A 317 -4.50 -31.61 -17.26
N GLY A 318 -5.02 -31.91 -18.45
CA GLY A 318 -5.00 -33.22 -19.08
C GLY A 318 -4.22 -33.17 -20.40
N LYS A 319 -3.95 -34.33 -21.00
CA LYS A 319 -3.35 -34.38 -22.34
C LYS A 319 -4.24 -33.63 -23.35
N ASP A 320 -3.72 -32.56 -23.91
CA ASP A 320 -4.38 -31.67 -24.89
C ASP A 320 -5.74 -31.10 -24.43
N CYS A 321 -5.96 -31.00 -23.11
CA CYS A 321 -7.20 -30.48 -22.54
C CYS A 321 -7.03 -29.94 -21.12
N ALA A 322 -8.06 -29.26 -20.62
CA ALA A 322 -8.15 -28.87 -19.23
C ALA A 322 -9.53 -29.26 -18.67
N VAL A 323 -9.57 -29.84 -17.48
CA VAL A 323 -10.83 -30.11 -16.77
C VAL A 323 -11.18 -28.87 -15.96
N LEU A 324 -12.29 -28.22 -16.30
CA LEU A 324 -12.88 -27.14 -15.53
C LEU A 324 -13.59 -27.71 -14.31
N PHE A 325 -13.38 -27.09 -13.15
CA PHE A 325 -14.08 -27.39 -11.92
C PHE A 325 -14.51 -26.11 -11.20
N GLU A 326 -15.59 -26.21 -10.43
CA GLU A 326 -16.10 -25.14 -9.54
C GLU A 326 -16.32 -25.76 -8.16
N HIS A 327 -15.80 -25.14 -7.11
CA HIS A 327 -15.87 -25.66 -5.73
C HIS A 327 -15.49 -27.15 -5.59
N GLY A 328 -14.50 -27.59 -6.37
CA GLY A 328 -14.03 -28.99 -6.39
C GLY A 328 -14.86 -29.95 -7.25
N GLU A 329 -16.01 -29.51 -7.79
CA GLU A 329 -16.85 -30.34 -8.68
C GLU A 329 -16.46 -30.16 -10.15
N LYS A 330 -16.31 -31.28 -10.86
CA LYS A 330 -16.00 -31.26 -12.30
C LYS A 330 -17.20 -30.77 -13.09
N ILE A 331 -17.02 -29.69 -13.85
CA ILE A 331 -18.06 -29.11 -14.71
C ILE A 331 -17.97 -29.68 -16.12
N ARG A 332 -16.85 -29.42 -16.83
CA ARG A 332 -16.64 -29.89 -18.21
C ARG A 332 -15.16 -29.94 -18.58
N THR A 333 -14.87 -30.42 -19.79
CA THR A 333 -13.51 -30.41 -20.34
C THR A 333 -13.39 -29.32 -21.40
N LEU A 334 -12.38 -28.47 -21.27
CA LEU A 334 -11.97 -27.45 -22.21
C LEU A 334 -10.94 -28.04 -23.19
N LYS A 335 -11.08 -27.74 -24.48
CA LYS A 335 -10.17 -28.14 -25.56
C LYS A 335 -9.97 -26.97 -26.52
N GLY A 336 -8.83 -26.92 -27.23
CA GLY A 336 -8.51 -25.81 -28.13
C GLY A 336 -8.06 -24.58 -27.35
N ASP A 337 -8.72 -23.44 -27.52
CA ASP A 337 -8.42 -22.20 -26.80
C ASP A 337 -8.90 -22.28 -25.34
N ILE A 338 -8.08 -22.89 -24.49
CA ILE A 338 -8.36 -23.10 -23.06
C ILE A 338 -8.42 -21.77 -22.31
N VAL A 339 -7.54 -20.82 -22.64
CA VAL A 339 -7.44 -19.53 -21.91
C VAL A 339 -8.71 -18.72 -22.09
N SER A 340 -9.15 -18.50 -23.33
CA SER A 340 -10.33 -17.67 -23.59
C SER A 340 -11.59 -18.32 -23.02
N GLN A 341 -11.75 -19.63 -23.19
CA GLN A 341 -12.85 -20.37 -22.56
C GLN A 341 -12.82 -20.24 -21.03
N PHE A 342 -11.66 -20.35 -20.39
CA PHE A 342 -11.58 -20.26 -18.94
C PHE A 342 -11.91 -18.86 -18.42
N ILE A 343 -11.44 -17.82 -19.09
CA ILE A 343 -11.78 -16.43 -18.76
C ILE A 343 -13.28 -16.16 -18.92
N GLU A 344 -13.91 -16.70 -19.97
CA GLU A 344 -15.37 -16.61 -20.13
C GLU A 344 -16.12 -17.24 -18.95
N GLU A 345 -15.65 -18.37 -18.41
CA GLU A 345 -16.26 -18.98 -17.22
C GLU A 345 -16.00 -18.15 -15.96
N ILE A 346 -14.79 -17.60 -15.78
CA ILE A 346 -14.46 -16.69 -14.66
C ILE A 346 -15.41 -15.48 -14.63
N HIS A 347 -15.78 -14.94 -15.79
CA HIS A 347 -16.69 -13.79 -15.88
C HIS A 347 -18.14 -14.11 -15.49
N LYS A 348 -18.56 -15.37 -15.57
CA LYS A 348 -19.93 -15.80 -15.24
C LYS A 348 -20.20 -15.88 -13.73
N LEU A 349 -19.17 -16.00 -12.90
CA LEU A 349 -19.26 -15.92 -11.43
C LEU A 349 -19.66 -14.52 -10.96
#